data_AF-A0A679JFD1-F1
#
_entry.id   AF-A0A679JFD1-F1
#
_cell.length_a   1.000
_cell.length_b   1.000
_cell.length_c   1.000
_cell.angle_alpha   90.00
_cell.angle_beta   90.00
_cell.angle_gamma   90.00
#
_symmetry.space_group_name_H-M   'P 1'
#
loop_
_entity.id
_entity.type
_entity.pdbx_description
1 polymer ?
#
loop_
_entity_poly.entity_id
_entity_poly.type
_entity_poly.pdbx_seq_one_letter_code
_entity_poly.pdbx_strand_id
1 'polypeptide(L)'
;MLNLLLQTTIEGDADDWNISRFSHLAAFLAQLRDKDGELAFRVTARDRAPRGAPDPMLSTLHESGVDQLWLFAVDGGDGLTEQDCASISQFRRRGGALMVTRDHMDVGSSICNLGGIGAAHHFHSHNREPDESRHCIDDTLATHISWPNYHSGANGDYQRVRSVGSIHPVMRDRHSPTGVIQYLPAHPHEGVVSAPANDASGRVVVEGQSAASGRRFNIAVAFERSEHGGRAIAQSTFHHFADYNWDPAAGCPTFVGEAPGDGIARFPEALRSTKQYVSNVAFWLSA
;
A
#
# COMPACT_ATOMS: atom_id res chain seq x y z
N MET A 1 10.05 -12.74 -17.23
CA MET A 1 9.57 -11.38 -16.97
C MET A 1 8.07 -11.46 -16.64
N LEU A 2 7.69 -10.98 -15.46
CA LEU A 2 6.33 -11.01 -14.94
C LEU A 2 5.60 -9.69 -15.25
N ASN A 3 4.30 -9.75 -15.53
CA ASN A 3 3.48 -8.58 -15.82
C ASN A 3 2.92 -8.00 -14.52
N LEU A 4 3.36 -6.80 -14.16
CA LEU A 4 2.96 -6.09 -12.95
C LEU A 4 2.12 -4.88 -13.33
N LEU A 5 0.88 -4.84 -12.85
CA LEU A 5 -0.06 -3.73 -13.05
C LEU A 5 -0.08 -2.83 -11.82
N LEU A 6 0.32 -1.57 -11.96
CA LEU A 6 0.05 -0.49 -11.01
C LEU A 6 -1.24 0.22 -11.43
N GLN A 7 -2.21 0.32 -10.52
CA GLN A 7 -3.54 0.83 -10.84
C GLN A 7 -4.04 1.73 -9.70
N THR A 8 -4.48 2.94 -10.00
CA THR A 8 -5.25 3.77 -9.05
C THR A 8 -6.75 3.47 -9.19
N THR A 9 -7.53 3.78 -8.15
CA THR A 9 -9.00 3.68 -8.17
C THR A 9 -9.70 4.97 -8.60
N ILE A 10 -8.95 6.00 -8.96
CA ILE A 10 -9.45 7.29 -9.46
C ILE A 10 -9.12 7.45 -10.95
N GLU A 11 -9.85 8.34 -11.60
CA GLU A 11 -9.54 8.80 -12.96
C GLU A 11 -8.29 9.68 -12.95
N GLY A 12 -7.75 9.97 -14.13
CA GLY A 12 -6.60 10.85 -14.26
C GLY A 12 -6.94 12.30 -13.90
N ASP A 13 -6.53 12.74 -12.71
CA ASP A 13 -6.55 14.13 -12.25
C ASP A 13 -5.14 14.56 -11.82
N ALA A 14 -4.61 15.61 -12.43
CA ALA A 14 -3.25 16.10 -12.13
C ALA A 14 -3.13 16.68 -10.72
N ASP A 15 -4.25 17.13 -10.15
CA ASP A 15 -4.35 17.68 -8.80
C ASP A 15 -4.88 16.66 -7.78
N ASP A 16 -4.69 15.36 -8.07
CA ASP A 16 -4.98 14.25 -7.16
C ASP A 16 -3.84 13.20 -7.24
N TRP A 17 -3.94 12.14 -6.45
CA TRP A 17 -2.99 11.01 -6.41
C TRP A 17 -3.21 10.04 -7.57
N ASN A 18 -3.24 10.58 -8.79
CA ASN A 18 -3.27 9.78 -10.01
C ASN A 18 -1.97 8.96 -10.15
N ILE A 19 -1.94 8.06 -11.13
CA ILE A 19 -0.84 7.11 -11.31
C ILE A 19 0.51 7.79 -11.59
N SER A 20 0.51 9.01 -12.14
CA SER A 20 1.74 9.76 -12.40
C SER A 20 2.49 10.13 -11.12
N ARG A 21 1.81 10.12 -9.95
CA ARG A 21 2.40 10.34 -8.63
C ARG A 21 3.09 9.10 -8.05
N PHE A 22 3.13 8.00 -8.79
CA PHE A 22 3.83 6.76 -8.43
C PHE A 22 4.89 6.38 -9.49
N SER A 23 5.41 7.38 -10.21
CA SER A 23 6.32 7.18 -11.33
C SER A 23 7.71 6.69 -10.88
N HIS A 24 8.20 7.14 -9.72
CA HIS A 24 9.45 6.65 -9.13
C HIS A 24 9.35 5.18 -8.75
N LEU A 25 8.20 4.77 -8.20
CA LEU A 25 7.92 3.36 -7.94
C LEU A 25 7.92 2.57 -9.24
N ALA A 26 7.15 3.01 -10.25
CA ALA A 26 7.04 2.32 -11.53
C ALA A 26 8.41 2.13 -12.20
N ALA A 27 9.21 3.20 -12.24
CA ALA A 27 10.56 3.18 -12.80
C ALA A 27 11.49 2.24 -12.01
N PHE A 28 11.41 2.25 -10.69
CA PHE A 28 12.21 1.36 -9.84
C PHE A 28 11.86 -0.11 -10.06
N LEU A 29 10.57 -0.47 -10.07
CA LEU A 29 10.10 -1.83 -10.31
C LEU A 29 10.50 -2.34 -11.70
N ALA A 30 10.41 -1.49 -12.73
CA ALA A 30 10.79 -1.82 -14.10
C ALA A 30 12.30 -2.06 -14.29
N GLN A 31 13.14 -1.60 -13.35
CA GLN A 31 14.59 -1.79 -13.36
C GLN A 31 15.05 -2.99 -12.51
N LEU A 32 14.16 -3.60 -11.72
CA LEU A 32 14.51 -4.77 -10.92
C LEU A 32 14.91 -5.94 -11.84
N ARG A 33 15.97 -6.64 -11.43
CA ARG A 33 16.51 -7.80 -12.14
C ARG A 33 16.31 -9.07 -11.32
N ASP A 34 16.03 -10.17 -12.01
CA ASP A 34 15.92 -11.49 -11.40
C ASP A 34 17.31 -12.08 -11.08
N LYS A 35 17.32 -13.32 -10.59
CA LYS A 35 18.54 -14.05 -10.22
C LYS A 35 19.50 -14.29 -11.41
N ASP A 36 18.98 -14.27 -12.63
CA ASP A 36 19.73 -14.53 -13.86
C ASP A 36 20.22 -13.20 -14.48
N GLY A 37 19.90 -12.07 -13.85
CA GLY A 37 20.30 -10.73 -14.27
C GLY A 37 19.37 -10.10 -15.30
N GLU A 38 18.28 -10.76 -15.67
CA GLU A 38 17.29 -10.27 -16.62
C GLU A 38 16.25 -9.37 -15.94
N LEU A 39 15.58 -8.50 -16.70
CA LEU A 39 14.52 -7.67 -16.15
C LEU A 39 13.38 -8.53 -15.60
N ALA A 40 13.09 -8.37 -14.32
CA ALA A 40 12.14 -9.20 -13.59
C ALA A 40 10.68 -8.86 -13.97
N PHE A 41 10.37 -7.57 -14.15
CA PHE A 41 9.00 -7.08 -14.30
C PHE A 41 8.81 -6.25 -15.56
N ARG A 42 7.69 -6.49 -16.24
CA ARG A 42 7.08 -5.56 -17.19
C ARG A 42 6.01 -4.79 -16.42
N VAL A 43 6.28 -3.51 -16.18
CA VAL A 43 5.39 -2.65 -15.40
C VAL A 43 4.44 -1.90 -16.33
N THR A 44 3.14 -2.05 -16.11
CA THR A 44 2.09 -1.21 -16.68
C THR A 44 1.52 -0.37 -15.56
N ALA A 45 1.49 0.95 -15.72
CA ALA A 45 0.92 1.87 -14.74
C ALA A 45 -0.20 2.67 -15.40
N ARG A 46 -1.39 2.68 -14.81
CA ARG A 46 -2.53 3.45 -15.32
C ARG A 46 -3.50 3.92 -14.25
N ASP A 47 -4.24 4.97 -14.58
CA ASP A 47 -5.41 5.39 -13.84
C ASP A 47 -6.63 4.52 -14.14
N ARG A 48 -7.67 4.66 -13.32
CA ARG A 48 -8.97 4.07 -13.58
C ARG A 48 -9.57 4.68 -14.85
N ALA A 49 -10.26 3.86 -15.63
CA ALA A 49 -11.23 4.36 -16.60
C ALA A 49 -12.41 5.08 -15.88
N PRO A 50 -13.31 5.76 -16.60
CA PRO A 50 -14.39 6.52 -15.99
C PRO A 50 -15.14 5.77 -14.88
N ARG A 51 -15.31 6.41 -13.72
CA ARG A 51 -16.00 5.84 -12.55
C ARG A 51 -17.48 5.61 -12.85
N GLY A 52 -18.08 4.71 -12.06
CA GLY A 52 -19.48 4.27 -12.24
C GLY A 52 -19.69 3.22 -13.34
N ALA A 53 -18.68 2.94 -14.17
CA ALA A 53 -18.66 1.82 -15.10
C ALA A 53 -17.53 0.83 -14.74
N PRO A 54 -17.66 -0.46 -15.10
CA PRO A 54 -16.58 -1.43 -14.94
C PRO A 54 -15.31 -0.96 -15.64
N ASP A 55 -14.16 -1.03 -14.96
CA ASP A 55 -12.89 -0.66 -15.57
C ASP A 55 -12.47 -1.78 -16.55
N PRO A 56 -12.09 -1.47 -17.80
CA PRO A 56 -11.88 -2.48 -18.84
C PRO A 56 -10.75 -3.47 -18.52
N MET A 57 -9.78 -3.09 -17.67
CA MET A 57 -8.72 -3.99 -17.21
C MET A 57 -9.11 -4.72 -15.93
N LEU A 58 -9.63 -4.01 -14.92
CA LEU A 58 -9.94 -4.62 -13.63
C LEU A 58 -11.11 -5.61 -13.72
N SER A 59 -12.17 -5.24 -14.45
CA SER A 59 -13.36 -6.07 -14.66
C SER A 59 -13.10 -7.36 -15.45
N THR A 60 -11.94 -7.49 -16.10
CA THR A 60 -11.50 -8.68 -16.85
C THR A 60 -10.15 -9.23 -16.40
N LEU A 61 -9.59 -8.69 -15.30
CA LEU A 61 -8.25 -9.02 -14.79
C LEU A 61 -7.97 -10.52 -14.68
N HIS A 62 -8.96 -11.30 -14.24
CA HIS A 62 -8.82 -12.76 -14.09
C HIS A 62 -8.59 -13.51 -15.41
N GLU A 63 -8.86 -12.90 -16.56
CA GLU A 63 -8.63 -13.43 -17.90
C GLU A 63 -7.37 -12.83 -18.56
N SER A 64 -6.78 -11.81 -17.93
CA SER A 64 -5.61 -11.12 -18.44
C SER A 64 -4.31 -11.91 -18.24
N GLY A 65 -3.24 -11.45 -18.88
CA GLY A 65 -1.88 -11.96 -18.64
C GLY A 65 -1.15 -11.30 -17.47
N VAL A 66 -1.83 -10.54 -16.60
CA VAL A 66 -1.21 -9.92 -15.41
C VAL A 66 -0.85 -10.99 -14.39
N ASP A 67 0.32 -10.87 -13.77
CA ASP A 67 0.76 -11.76 -12.68
C ASP A 67 0.53 -11.12 -11.31
N GLN A 68 0.65 -9.78 -11.24
CA GLN A 68 0.44 -9.01 -10.01
C GLN A 68 -0.34 -7.73 -10.25
N LEU A 69 -1.30 -7.45 -9.37
CA LEU A 69 -1.97 -6.16 -9.27
C LEU A 69 -1.52 -5.44 -8.00
N TRP A 70 -1.01 -4.22 -8.17
CA TRP A 70 -0.75 -3.25 -7.11
C TRP A 70 -1.81 -2.16 -7.22
N LEU A 71 -2.79 -2.19 -6.32
CA LEU A 71 -3.96 -1.34 -6.32
C LEU A 71 -3.80 -0.22 -5.28
N PHE A 72 -3.71 1.01 -5.77
CA PHE A 72 -3.64 2.23 -4.99
C PHE A 72 -5.04 2.81 -4.86
N ALA A 73 -5.69 2.52 -3.72
CA ALA A 73 -7.05 2.96 -3.46
C ALA A 73 -7.04 4.38 -2.88
N VAL A 74 -7.39 5.36 -3.71
CA VAL A 74 -7.42 6.79 -3.38
C VAL A 74 -8.85 7.36 -3.46
N ASP A 75 -9.83 6.55 -3.85
CA ASP A 75 -11.23 6.96 -3.99
C ASP A 75 -11.95 7.17 -2.65
N GLY A 76 -13.11 7.84 -2.68
CA GLY A 76 -13.95 8.06 -1.48
C GLY A 76 -14.94 6.94 -1.16
N GLY A 77 -14.80 5.75 -1.75
CA GLY A 77 -15.72 4.61 -1.58
C GLY A 77 -16.42 4.14 -2.87
N ASP A 78 -16.22 4.85 -3.98
CA ASP A 78 -16.87 4.60 -5.29
C ASP A 78 -15.89 4.16 -6.39
N GLY A 79 -14.64 3.86 -6.03
CA GLY A 79 -13.56 3.61 -6.99
C GLY A 79 -13.55 2.23 -7.64
N LEU A 80 -14.37 1.29 -7.18
CA LEU A 80 -14.49 -0.05 -7.75
C LEU A 80 -15.96 -0.45 -7.90
N THR A 81 -16.32 -0.98 -9.07
CA THR A 81 -17.62 -1.59 -9.30
C THR A 81 -17.67 -3.03 -8.77
N GLU A 82 -18.88 -3.58 -8.63
CA GLU A 82 -19.06 -5.01 -8.31
C GLU A 82 -18.33 -5.94 -9.28
N GLN A 83 -18.33 -5.60 -10.57
CA GLN A 83 -17.66 -6.41 -11.60
C GLN A 83 -16.13 -6.35 -11.46
N ASP A 84 -15.58 -5.18 -11.13
CA ASP A 84 -14.14 -5.05 -10.84
C ASP A 84 -13.77 -5.93 -9.63
N CYS A 85 -14.55 -5.83 -8.55
CA CYS A 85 -14.32 -6.60 -7.33
C CYS A 85 -14.42 -8.11 -7.57
N ALA A 86 -15.43 -8.56 -8.32
CA ALA A 86 -15.62 -9.96 -8.67
C ALA A 86 -14.43 -10.51 -9.48
N SER A 87 -13.97 -9.75 -10.47
CA SER A 87 -12.85 -10.11 -11.33
C SER A 87 -11.52 -10.12 -10.56
N ILE A 88 -11.23 -9.11 -9.73
CA ILE A 88 -10.02 -9.08 -8.87
C ILE A 88 -10.03 -10.26 -7.89
N SER A 89 -11.18 -10.56 -7.29
CA SER A 89 -11.33 -11.70 -6.39
C SER A 89 -11.06 -13.02 -7.12
N GLN A 90 -11.56 -13.18 -8.35
CA GLN A 90 -11.32 -14.36 -9.17
C GLN A 90 -9.85 -14.47 -9.60
N PHE A 91 -9.24 -13.34 -9.98
CA PHE A 91 -7.81 -13.26 -10.29
C PHE A 91 -6.97 -13.80 -9.14
N ARG A 92 -7.24 -13.35 -7.91
CA ARG A 92 -6.55 -13.87 -6.72
C ARG A 92 -6.83 -15.35 -6.49
N ARG A 93 -8.09 -15.81 -6.60
CA ARG A 93 -8.44 -17.24 -6.46
C ARG A 93 -7.70 -18.14 -7.46
N ARG A 94 -7.41 -17.64 -8.66
CA ARG A 94 -6.61 -18.35 -9.69
C ARG A 94 -5.11 -18.31 -9.43
N GLY A 95 -4.67 -17.66 -8.36
CA GLY A 95 -3.28 -17.63 -7.91
C GLY A 95 -2.54 -16.33 -8.23
N GLY A 96 -3.21 -15.35 -8.83
CA GLY A 96 -2.69 -14.00 -9.02
C GLY A 96 -2.42 -13.30 -7.69
N ALA A 97 -1.43 -12.41 -7.67
CA ALA A 97 -0.97 -11.79 -6.43
C ALA A 97 -1.41 -10.32 -6.32
N LEU A 98 -1.68 -9.86 -5.10
CA LEU A 98 -2.18 -8.50 -4.83
C LEU A 98 -1.26 -7.73 -3.87
N MET A 99 -1.02 -6.46 -4.17
CA MET A 99 -0.68 -5.46 -3.15
C MET A 99 -1.82 -4.44 -3.17
N VAL A 100 -2.51 -4.27 -2.04
CA VAL A 100 -3.60 -3.30 -1.93
C VAL A 100 -3.24 -2.30 -0.85
N THR A 101 -3.38 -1.03 -1.18
CA THR A 101 -3.07 0.06 -0.27
C THR A 101 -4.16 1.12 -0.33
N ARG A 102 -4.35 1.81 0.79
CA ARG A 102 -5.39 2.83 1.03
C ARG A 102 -4.76 4.01 1.78
N ASP A 103 -5.50 4.94 2.39
CA ASP A 103 -4.96 5.96 3.31
C ASP A 103 -6.02 6.47 4.28
N HIS A 104 -5.75 7.24 5.36
CA HIS A 104 -6.69 7.64 6.45
C HIS A 104 -8.23 7.64 6.22
N MET A 105 -8.96 7.50 7.34
CA MET A 105 -10.44 7.56 7.40
C MET A 105 -11.12 6.63 6.41
N ASP A 106 -11.76 7.16 5.37
CA ASP A 106 -12.50 6.42 4.34
C ASP A 106 -11.81 6.44 2.96
N VAL A 107 -10.60 7.02 2.85
CA VAL A 107 -9.84 7.04 1.59
C VAL A 107 -9.47 5.61 1.20
N GLY A 108 -9.89 5.23 0.00
CA GLY A 108 -9.77 3.90 -0.59
C GLY A 108 -10.84 2.89 -0.16
N SER A 109 -11.93 3.30 0.51
CA SER A 109 -12.90 2.37 1.12
C SER A 109 -13.62 1.42 0.16
N SER A 110 -13.59 1.67 -1.16
CA SER A 110 -14.14 0.75 -2.16
C SER A 110 -13.51 -0.67 -2.11
N ILE A 111 -12.26 -0.78 -1.61
CA ILE A 111 -11.56 -2.07 -1.51
C ILE A 111 -12.14 -3.02 -0.45
N CYS A 112 -13.03 -2.54 0.43
CA CYS A 112 -13.75 -3.42 1.37
C CYS A 112 -14.48 -4.56 0.65
N ASN A 113 -14.88 -4.32 -0.60
CA ASN A 113 -15.62 -5.28 -1.43
C ASN A 113 -14.74 -6.35 -2.08
N LEU A 114 -13.41 -6.31 -1.90
CA LEU A 114 -12.48 -7.24 -2.55
C LEU A 114 -12.42 -8.65 -1.96
N GLY A 115 -13.11 -8.93 -0.84
CA GLY A 115 -13.14 -10.24 -0.19
C GLY A 115 -11.77 -10.74 0.31
N GLY A 116 -11.69 -11.37 1.47
CA GLY A 116 -10.41 -11.79 2.05
C GLY A 116 -9.52 -10.59 2.40
N ILE A 117 -8.69 -10.11 1.45
CA ILE A 117 -7.80 -8.95 1.65
C ILE A 117 -8.57 -7.68 2.02
N GLY A 118 -9.77 -7.45 1.46
CA GLY A 118 -10.59 -6.29 1.82
C GLY A 118 -10.92 -6.22 3.32
N ALA A 119 -11.07 -7.38 3.98
CA ALA A 119 -11.35 -7.46 5.41
C ALA A 119 -10.16 -7.07 6.29
N ALA A 120 -8.95 -6.95 5.72
CA ALA A 120 -7.79 -6.46 6.46
C ALA A 120 -7.73 -4.94 6.56
N HIS A 121 -8.48 -4.19 5.76
CA HIS A 121 -8.43 -2.74 5.75
C HIS A 121 -9.57 -2.16 6.58
N HIS A 122 -9.24 -1.30 7.55
CA HIS A 122 -10.26 -0.66 8.39
C HIS A 122 -10.45 0.80 8.03
N PHE A 123 -11.71 1.22 8.04
CA PHE A 123 -12.14 2.57 7.66
C PHE A 123 -13.03 3.16 8.75
N HIS A 124 -13.36 4.45 8.60
CA HIS A 124 -14.22 5.14 9.55
C HIS A 124 -15.67 4.63 9.48
N SER A 125 -16.17 4.47 8.26
CA SER A 125 -17.55 4.04 7.98
C SER A 125 -17.69 2.56 7.62
N HIS A 126 -16.60 1.90 7.23
CA HIS A 126 -16.60 0.50 6.75
C HIS A 126 -15.54 -0.33 7.46
N ASN A 127 -15.85 -1.60 7.73
CA ASN A 127 -14.94 -2.56 8.38
C ASN A 127 -14.17 -1.92 9.55
N ARG A 128 -14.86 -1.24 10.46
CA ARG A 128 -14.23 -0.46 11.54
C ARG A 128 -13.25 -1.31 12.34
N GLU A 129 -12.18 -0.70 12.86
CA GLU A 129 -11.26 -1.40 13.75
C GLU A 129 -12.04 -2.06 14.90
N PRO A 130 -11.79 -3.33 15.27
CA PRO A 130 -12.54 -3.98 16.34
C PRO A 130 -12.31 -3.36 17.73
N ASP A 131 -11.14 -2.76 17.95
CA ASP A 131 -10.78 -2.09 19.20
C ASP A 131 -11.36 -0.66 19.22
N GLU A 132 -12.50 -0.48 19.89
CA GLU A 132 -13.19 0.81 20.00
C GLU A 132 -12.33 1.90 20.66
N SER A 133 -11.31 1.55 21.45
CA SER A 133 -10.40 2.54 22.03
C SER A 133 -9.51 3.24 20.99
N ARG A 134 -9.47 2.69 19.76
CA ARG A 134 -8.81 3.27 18.59
C ARG A 134 -9.72 4.20 17.80
N HIS A 135 -11.01 4.27 18.15
CA HIS A 135 -11.99 5.13 17.47
C HIS A 135 -11.91 6.58 17.96
N CYS A 136 -10.70 7.12 17.96
CA CYS A 136 -10.39 8.45 18.45
C CYS A 136 -9.32 9.11 17.57
N ILE A 137 -9.33 10.43 17.52
CA ILE A 137 -8.31 11.21 16.81
C ILE A 137 -6.94 10.93 17.47
N ASP A 138 -5.99 10.43 16.67
CA ASP A 138 -4.61 10.15 17.08
C ASP A 138 -3.65 11.28 16.63
N ASP A 139 -3.86 11.83 15.43
CA ASP A 139 -3.15 13.03 14.98
C ASP A 139 -3.67 14.30 15.69
N THR A 140 -2.82 14.90 16.53
CA THR A 140 -3.14 16.13 17.26
C THR A 140 -2.91 17.41 16.44
N LEU A 141 -2.32 17.31 15.26
CA LEU A 141 -2.05 18.44 14.36
C LEU A 141 -3.19 18.60 13.35
N ALA A 142 -3.52 17.54 12.60
CA ALA A 142 -4.59 17.56 11.61
C ALA A 142 -5.93 17.13 12.22
N THR A 143 -6.44 17.88 13.20
CA THR A 143 -7.63 17.49 13.99
C THR A 143 -8.94 17.45 13.21
N HIS A 144 -8.95 17.89 11.95
CA HIS A 144 -10.10 17.79 11.05
C HIS A 144 -10.23 16.40 10.41
N ILE A 145 -9.16 15.60 10.46
CA ILE A 145 -9.14 14.20 10.05
C ILE A 145 -9.39 13.34 11.28
N SER A 146 -10.46 12.55 11.22
CA SER A 146 -10.85 11.61 12.27
C SER A 146 -10.00 10.34 12.20
N TRP A 147 -10.51 9.22 12.70
CA TRP A 147 -9.82 7.93 12.73
C TRP A 147 -10.36 6.97 11.65
N PRO A 148 -9.60 5.93 11.25
CA PRO A 148 -8.20 5.70 11.59
C PRO A 148 -7.28 6.69 10.86
N ASN A 149 -6.36 7.29 11.62
CA ASN A 149 -5.39 8.27 11.15
C ASN A 149 -4.21 8.33 12.14
N TYR A 150 -3.09 7.69 11.84
CA TYR A 150 -1.90 7.71 12.69
C TYR A 150 -0.82 8.64 12.12
N HIS A 151 -0.28 9.52 12.95
CA HIS A 151 0.75 10.47 12.51
C HIS A 151 2.15 9.86 12.63
N SER A 152 2.75 9.39 11.54
CA SER A 152 4.10 8.79 11.58
C SER A 152 5.24 9.78 11.30
N GLY A 153 4.91 11.00 10.88
CA GLY A 153 5.85 12.10 10.55
C GLY A 153 5.42 12.84 9.28
N ALA A 154 6.22 13.80 8.83
CA ALA A 154 5.89 14.58 7.63
C ALA A 154 6.13 13.81 6.33
N ASN A 155 5.43 14.18 5.25
CA ASN A 155 5.76 13.71 3.90
C ASN A 155 7.21 14.11 3.56
N GLY A 156 8.03 13.19 3.07
CA GLY A 156 9.47 13.43 2.82
C GLY A 156 10.39 13.06 3.99
N ASP A 157 9.83 12.78 5.16
CA ASP A 157 10.55 12.12 6.25
C ASP A 157 10.41 10.59 6.16
N TYR A 158 10.99 9.89 7.13
CA TYR A 158 10.88 8.45 7.28
C TYR A 158 10.50 8.09 8.72
N GLN A 159 9.79 7.00 8.88
CA GLN A 159 9.45 6.42 10.17
C GLN A 159 10.27 5.15 10.43
N ARG A 160 10.50 4.86 11.71
CA ARG A 160 11.05 3.55 12.11
C ARG A 160 9.95 2.51 12.13
N VAL A 161 10.19 1.39 11.46
CA VAL A 161 9.27 0.25 11.41
C VAL A 161 9.85 -0.98 12.09
N ARG A 162 8.98 -1.90 12.48
CA ARG A 162 9.35 -3.14 13.17
C ARG A 162 8.75 -4.34 12.46
N SER A 163 9.50 -5.44 12.41
CA SER A 163 8.94 -6.72 11.98
C SER A 163 8.14 -7.36 13.11
N VAL A 164 6.98 -7.92 12.78
CA VAL A 164 6.10 -8.60 13.75
C VAL A 164 6.26 -10.12 13.66
N GLY A 165 6.43 -10.75 14.82
CA GLY A 165 6.63 -12.20 14.95
C GLY A 165 7.93 -12.66 14.28
N SER A 166 7.88 -13.82 13.61
CA SER A 166 9.00 -14.29 12.80
C SER A 166 9.24 -13.36 11.60
N ILE A 167 10.50 -13.04 11.32
CA ILE A 167 10.89 -12.13 10.22
C ILE A 167 10.33 -12.63 8.89
N HIS A 168 9.36 -11.90 8.35
CA HIS A 168 8.76 -12.21 7.05
C HIS A 168 9.77 -11.92 5.92
N PRO A 169 9.76 -12.67 4.80
CA PRO A 169 10.65 -12.38 3.66
C PRO A 169 10.59 -10.94 3.17
N VAL A 170 9.41 -10.29 3.19
CA VAL A 170 9.27 -8.88 2.80
C VAL A 170 10.06 -7.91 3.68
N MET A 171 10.35 -8.31 4.92
CA MET A 171 11.08 -7.49 5.90
C MET A 171 12.56 -7.80 5.97
N ARG A 172 13.10 -8.66 5.11
CA ARG A 172 14.54 -8.97 5.11
C ARG A 172 15.35 -7.85 4.47
N ASP A 173 16.45 -7.47 5.10
CA ASP A 173 17.39 -6.52 4.52
C ASP A 173 18.82 -6.86 4.94
N ARG A 174 19.55 -7.53 4.05
CA ARG A 174 20.96 -7.90 4.29
C ARG A 174 21.90 -6.70 4.40
N HIS A 175 21.47 -5.52 3.92
CA HIS A 175 22.25 -4.29 3.97
C HIS A 175 21.95 -3.50 5.25
N SER A 176 20.90 -3.87 6.00
CA SER A 176 20.67 -3.35 7.34
C SER A 176 21.56 -4.04 8.37
N PRO A 177 22.11 -3.31 9.37
CA PRO A 177 22.84 -3.89 10.49
C PRO A 177 22.04 -4.95 11.28
N THR A 178 20.70 -4.86 11.26
CA THR A 178 19.82 -5.79 11.97
C THR A 178 19.28 -6.91 11.08
N GLY A 179 19.67 -6.96 9.80
CA GLY A 179 19.15 -7.95 8.84
C GLY A 179 17.69 -7.74 8.45
N VAL A 180 17.07 -6.62 8.87
CA VAL A 180 15.64 -6.32 8.67
C VAL A 180 15.44 -4.89 8.20
N ILE A 181 14.37 -4.67 7.43
CA ILE A 181 13.90 -3.32 7.05
C ILE A 181 13.66 -2.50 8.31
N GLN A 182 14.27 -1.31 8.38
CA GLN A 182 14.18 -0.43 9.55
C GLN A 182 13.38 0.84 9.30
N TYR A 183 13.28 1.26 8.04
CA TYR A 183 12.69 2.53 7.67
C TYR A 183 11.73 2.35 6.49
N LEU A 184 10.58 3.01 6.58
CA LEU A 184 9.64 3.28 5.49
C LEU A 184 9.34 4.79 5.48
N PRO A 185 8.78 5.36 4.39
CA PRO A 185 8.42 6.77 4.38
C PRO A 185 7.44 7.09 5.51
N ALA A 186 7.59 8.27 6.09
CA ALA A 186 6.60 8.80 7.02
C ALA A 186 5.45 9.45 6.23
N HIS A 187 4.31 9.53 6.88
CA HIS A 187 3.12 10.18 6.38
C HIS A 187 2.26 10.65 7.58
N PRO A 188 1.71 11.87 7.54
CA PRO A 188 0.91 12.38 8.64
C PRO A 188 -0.44 11.65 8.79
N HIS A 189 -0.94 10.99 7.72
CA HIS A 189 -2.29 10.45 7.70
C HIS A 189 -2.40 8.93 7.51
N GLU A 190 -1.63 8.15 8.26
CA GLU A 190 -1.61 6.69 8.08
C GLU A 190 -2.97 6.05 8.38
N GLY A 191 -3.40 5.17 7.46
CA GLY A 191 -4.51 4.26 7.73
C GLY A 191 -4.11 3.11 8.67
N VAL A 192 -4.90 2.04 8.67
CA VAL A 192 -4.64 0.87 9.50
C VAL A 192 -5.14 -0.40 8.84
N VAL A 193 -4.40 -1.48 9.11
CA VAL A 193 -4.75 -2.82 8.66
C VAL A 193 -4.71 -3.82 9.81
N SER A 194 -5.41 -4.95 9.71
CA SER A 194 -5.23 -6.07 10.63
C SER A 194 -5.38 -7.41 9.92
N ALA A 195 -4.82 -8.47 10.49
CA ALA A 195 -5.03 -9.81 9.96
C ALA A 195 -6.47 -10.24 10.28
N PRO A 196 -7.29 -10.61 9.27
CA PRO A 196 -8.66 -11.05 9.52
C PRO A 196 -8.67 -12.32 10.39
N ALA A 197 -9.46 -12.32 11.47
CA ALA A 197 -9.47 -13.43 12.43
C ALA A 197 -9.87 -14.79 11.83
N ASN A 198 -10.60 -14.78 10.71
CA ASN A 198 -11.08 -15.95 9.99
C ASN A 198 -10.21 -16.33 8.77
N ASP A 199 -9.07 -15.67 8.54
CA ASP A 199 -8.14 -16.01 7.46
C ASP A 199 -6.75 -16.31 8.03
N ALA A 200 -6.48 -17.59 8.28
CA ALA A 200 -5.21 -18.05 8.84
C ALA A 200 -4.00 -17.86 7.90
N SER A 201 -4.22 -17.50 6.63
CA SER A 201 -3.12 -17.15 5.73
C SER A 201 -2.56 -15.76 6.00
N GLY A 202 -3.37 -14.89 6.63
CA GLY A 202 -3.04 -13.51 6.94
C GLY A 202 -2.29 -13.35 8.27
N ARG A 203 -1.23 -12.54 8.28
CA ARG A 203 -0.60 -12.08 9.54
C ARG A 203 -0.02 -10.68 9.39
N VAL A 204 -0.01 -9.93 10.48
CA VAL A 204 0.74 -8.67 10.54
C VAL A 204 2.23 -8.97 10.38
N VAL A 205 2.91 -8.20 9.53
CA VAL A 205 4.33 -8.34 9.23
C VAL A 205 5.13 -7.08 9.53
N VAL A 206 4.48 -5.91 9.52
CA VAL A 206 5.10 -4.59 9.78
C VAL A 206 4.23 -3.77 10.72
N GLU A 207 4.87 -3.17 11.74
CA GLU A 207 4.26 -2.19 12.64
C GLU A 207 5.03 -0.86 12.59
N GLY A 208 4.27 0.23 12.65
CA GLY A 208 4.74 1.59 12.88
C GLY A 208 4.45 2.06 14.30
N GLN A 209 4.71 3.34 14.54
CA GLN A 209 4.37 4.01 15.79
C GLN A 209 4.05 5.47 15.49
N SER A 210 2.89 5.94 15.98
CA SER A 210 2.51 7.35 15.89
C SER A 210 3.52 8.20 16.65
N ALA A 211 4.06 9.21 16.00
CA ALA A 211 4.92 10.22 16.58
C ALA A 211 4.13 11.18 17.48
N ALA A 212 2.82 11.33 17.25
CA ALA A 212 1.96 12.18 18.07
C ALA A 212 1.57 11.51 19.40
N SER A 213 1.04 10.29 19.34
CA SER A 213 0.50 9.60 20.52
C SER A 213 1.41 8.53 21.12
N GLY A 214 2.44 8.09 20.38
CA GLY A 214 3.26 6.93 20.71
C GLY A 214 2.55 5.58 20.51
N ARG A 215 1.30 5.57 20.03
CA ARG A 215 0.52 4.35 19.81
C ARG A 215 1.09 3.54 18.64
N ARG A 216 1.11 2.21 18.80
CA ARG A 216 1.47 1.30 17.69
C ARG A 216 0.27 1.02 16.80
N PHE A 217 0.55 0.91 15.51
CA PHE A 217 -0.41 0.54 14.48
C PHE A 217 0.27 -0.36 13.46
N ASN A 218 -0.54 -1.20 12.80
CA ASN A 218 -0.04 -2.12 11.78
C ASN A 218 0.10 -1.36 10.46
N ILE A 219 1.25 -1.52 9.82
CA ILE A 219 1.52 -0.97 8.48
C ILE A 219 1.15 -2.01 7.42
N ALA A 220 1.50 -3.27 7.63
CA ALA A 220 1.30 -4.29 6.60
C ALA A 220 0.87 -5.65 7.15
N VAL A 221 -0.07 -6.27 6.44
CA VAL A 221 -0.52 -7.66 6.62
C VAL A 221 -0.15 -8.44 5.39
N ALA A 222 0.51 -9.58 5.57
CA ALA A 222 0.82 -10.51 4.49
C ALA A 222 -0.08 -11.73 4.54
N PHE A 223 -0.59 -12.12 3.39
CA PHE A 223 -1.38 -13.32 3.16
C PHE A 223 -0.57 -14.32 2.36
N GLU A 224 -0.28 -15.48 2.94
CA GLU A 224 0.35 -16.57 2.20
C GLU A 224 -0.60 -17.16 1.16
N ARG A 225 -0.02 -17.85 0.16
CA ARG A 225 -0.81 -18.62 -0.80
C ARG A 225 -1.61 -19.69 -0.03
N SER A 226 -2.91 -19.76 -0.29
CA SER A 226 -3.82 -20.72 0.34
C SER A 226 -4.89 -21.18 -0.64
N GLU A 227 -5.84 -21.99 -0.18
CA GLU A 227 -7.02 -22.35 -0.97
C GLU A 227 -7.90 -21.14 -1.32
N HIS A 228 -7.77 -20.03 -0.58
CA HIS A 228 -8.51 -18.79 -0.82
C HIS A 228 -7.85 -17.89 -1.88
N GLY A 229 -6.62 -18.20 -2.31
CA GLY A 229 -5.99 -17.57 -3.46
C GLY A 229 -4.48 -17.36 -3.35
N GLY A 230 -3.96 -16.57 -4.29
CA GLY A 230 -2.57 -16.13 -4.34
C GLY A 230 -2.16 -15.23 -3.17
N ARG A 231 -0.85 -15.03 -3.05
CA ARG A 231 -0.24 -14.18 -2.03
C ARG A 231 -0.77 -12.76 -2.13
N ALA A 232 -0.88 -12.09 -0.99
CA ALA A 232 -1.30 -10.71 -0.97
C ALA A 232 -0.64 -9.89 0.15
N ILE A 233 -0.56 -8.57 -0.04
CA ILE A 233 -0.17 -7.60 0.99
C ILE A 233 -1.25 -6.53 1.09
N ALA A 234 -1.78 -6.30 2.29
CA ALA A 234 -2.55 -5.10 2.62
C ALA A 234 -1.63 -4.07 3.29
N GLN A 235 -1.62 -2.82 2.83
CA GLN A 235 -0.84 -1.70 3.37
C GLN A 235 -1.74 -0.62 3.97
N SER A 236 -1.25 0.05 5.02
CA SER A 236 -1.94 1.13 5.73
C SER A 236 -2.02 2.43 4.94
N THR A 237 -1.01 2.75 4.14
CA THR A 237 -0.95 4.00 3.35
C THR A 237 -0.29 3.80 1.98
N PHE A 238 -0.87 4.39 0.92
CA PHE A 238 -0.21 4.46 -0.39
C PHE A 238 0.99 5.40 -0.39
N HIS A 239 1.10 6.30 0.59
CA HIS A 239 2.20 7.26 0.71
C HIS A 239 3.56 6.61 0.93
N HIS A 240 3.63 5.32 1.32
CA HIS A 240 4.91 4.59 1.32
C HIS A 240 5.49 4.39 -0.08
N PHE A 241 4.69 4.62 -1.12
CA PHE A 241 5.04 4.39 -2.52
C PHE A 241 4.95 5.65 -3.40
N ALA A 242 4.42 6.76 -2.87
CA ALA A 242 4.22 7.98 -3.63
C ALA A 242 5.54 8.73 -3.86
N ASP A 243 5.65 9.36 -5.03
CA ASP A 243 6.84 10.10 -5.46
C ASP A 243 7.16 11.22 -4.47
N TYR A 244 6.14 11.96 -4.02
CA TYR A 244 6.27 13.06 -3.04
C TYR A 244 6.90 12.61 -1.71
N ASN A 245 6.58 11.40 -1.27
CA ASN A 245 7.12 10.86 -0.02
C ASN A 245 8.54 10.35 -0.20
N TRP A 246 8.98 10.01 -1.42
CA TRP A 246 10.35 9.60 -1.70
C TRP A 246 11.25 10.81 -2.01
N ASP A 247 10.66 11.86 -2.58
CA ASP A 247 11.30 13.12 -2.94
C ASP A 247 10.24 14.25 -2.97
N PRO A 248 10.21 15.13 -1.96
CA PRO A 248 9.26 16.24 -1.93
C PRO A 248 9.32 17.19 -3.14
N ALA A 249 10.43 17.21 -3.89
CA ALA A 249 10.54 18.00 -5.11
C ALA A 249 9.63 17.49 -6.24
N ALA A 250 9.13 16.25 -6.16
CA ALA A 250 8.14 15.70 -7.09
C ALA A 250 6.76 16.37 -6.96
N GLY A 251 6.54 17.13 -5.89
CA GLY A 251 5.29 17.86 -5.62
C GLY A 251 4.12 16.95 -5.26
N CYS A 252 3.01 17.57 -4.89
CA CYS A 252 1.79 16.92 -4.42
C CYS A 252 0.55 17.64 -4.98
N PRO A 253 -0.66 17.06 -4.80
CA PRO A 253 -1.92 17.77 -4.95
C PRO A 253 -1.99 19.06 -4.13
N THR A 254 -2.74 20.07 -4.60
CA THR A 254 -2.87 21.38 -3.94
C THR A 254 -3.65 21.32 -2.62
N PHE A 255 -4.45 20.28 -2.41
CA PHE A 255 -5.17 20.08 -1.16
C PHE A 255 -4.30 19.55 -0.02
N VAL A 256 -3.06 19.13 -0.30
CA VAL A 256 -2.08 18.75 0.73
C VAL A 256 -1.56 20.01 1.40
N GLY A 257 -1.93 20.20 2.66
CA GLY A 257 -1.60 21.41 3.42
C GLY A 257 -0.38 21.27 4.33
N GLU A 258 0.06 20.04 4.60
CA GLU A 258 1.17 19.77 5.52
C GLU A 258 2.52 20.10 4.89
N ALA A 259 3.35 20.82 5.64
CA ALA A 259 4.72 21.11 5.22
C ALA A 259 5.52 19.81 5.04
N PRO A 260 6.31 19.67 3.96
CA PRO A 260 7.18 18.52 3.78
C PRO A 260 8.34 18.54 4.77
N GLY A 261 8.83 17.36 5.12
CA GLY A 261 10.12 17.14 5.74
C GLY A 261 11.25 16.96 4.72
N ASP A 262 12.47 16.78 5.22
CA ASP A 262 13.69 16.58 4.42
C ASP A 262 14.49 15.35 4.84
N GLY A 263 13.91 14.52 5.73
CA GLY A 263 14.58 13.41 6.39
C GLY A 263 15.10 12.36 5.42
N ILE A 264 14.33 11.99 4.38
CA ILE A 264 14.78 11.02 3.38
C ILE A 264 15.96 11.55 2.57
N ALA A 265 15.95 12.83 2.19
CA ALA A 265 17.06 13.45 1.46
C ALA A 265 18.35 13.50 2.30
N ARG A 266 18.21 13.79 3.61
CA ARG A 266 19.35 13.86 4.55
C ARG A 266 19.83 12.50 5.04
N PHE A 267 19.01 11.46 4.94
CA PHE A 267 19.33 10.11 5.38
C PHE A 267 19.02 9.08 4.28
N PRO A 268 19.90 8.95 3.26
CA PRO A 268 19.66 8.09 2.10
C PRO A 268 19.43 6.61 2.42
N GLU A 269 19.87 6.14 3.59
CA GLU A 269 19.58 4.78 4.06
C GLU A 269 18.07 4.52 4.20
N ALA A 270 17.26 5.54 4.54
CA ALA A 270 15.81 5.39 4.59
C ALA A 270 15.24 5.05 3.22
N LEU A 271 15.59 5.80 2.16
CA LEU A 271 15.12 5.49 0.80
C LEU A 271 15.63 4.14 0.31
N ARG A 272 16.88 3.77 0.65
CA ARG A 272 17.43 2.44 0.34
C ARG A 272 16.60 1.34 1.02
N SER A 273 16.27 1.51 2.30
CA SER A 273 15.41 0.60 3.08
C SER A 273 14.03 0.49 2.43
N THR A 274 13.40 1.60 2.08
CA THR A 274 12.11 1.63 1.34
C THR A 274 12.18 0.87 0.02
N LYS A 275 13.21 1.12 -0.79
CA LYS A 275 13.41 0.42 -2.08
C LYS A 275 13.66 -1.09 -1.88
N GLN A 276 14.36 -1.47 -0.81
CA GLN A 276 14.54 -2.88 -0.46
C GLN A 276 13.20 -3.53 -0.08
N TYR A 277 12.35 -2.85 0.70
CA TYR A 277 11.01 -3.32 1.03
C TYR A 277 10.16 -3.52 -0.22
N VAL A 278 10.10 -2.51 -1.10
CA VAL A 278 9.39 -2.57 -2.39
C VAL A 278 9.87 -3.76 -3.24
N SER A 279 11.19 -3.94 -3.35
CA SER A 279 11.77 -5.07 -4.08
C SER A 279 11.36 -6.41 -3.47
N ASN A 280 11.42 -6.54 -2.14
CA ASN A 280 11.03 -7.77 -1.48
C ASN A 280 9.53 -8.07 -1.67
N VAL A 281 8.66 -7.05 -1.60
CA VAL A 281 7.22 -7.19 -1.86
C VAL A 281 6.99 -7.73 -3.28
N ALA A 282 7.59 -7.10 -4.29
CA ALA A 282 7.44 -7.51 -5.69
C ALA A 282 7.91 -8.94 -5.94
N PHE A 283 9.08 -9.33 -5.42
CA PHE A 283 9.59 -10.70 -5.59
C PHE A 283 8.83 -11.73 -4.75
N TRP A 284 8.40 -11.40 -3.54
CA TRP A 284 7.64 -12.34 -2.70
C TRP A 284 6.24 -12.63 -3.27
N LEU A 285 5.57 -11.60 -3.81
CA LEU A 285 4.29 -11.77 -4.53
C LEU A 285 4.43 -12.61 -5.81
N SER A 286 5.63 -12.66 -6.41
CA SER A 286 5.93 -13.44 -7.61
C SER A 286 6.15 -14.94 -7.37
N ALA A 287 6.37 -15.33 -6.12
CA ALA A 287 6.92 -16.63 -5.76
C ALA A 287 5.88 -17.64 -5.24
#